data_AF-A0A2D6N5X7-F1
#
_entry.id   AF-A0A2D6N5X7-F1
#
_cell.length_a   1.000
_cell.length_b   1.000
_cell.length_c   1.000
_cell.angle_alpha   90.00
_cell.angle_beta   90.00
_cell.angle_gamma   90.00
#
_symmetry.space_group_name_H-M   'P 1'
#
loop_
_entity.id
_entity.type
_entity.pdbx_description
1 polymer ?
#
loop_
_entity_poly.entity_id
_entity_poly.type
_entity_poly.pdbx_seq_one_letter_code
_entity_poly.pdbx_strand_id
1 'polypeptide(L)' 'MAADVVWFDPQPLFDTAIHERPRSYAVGMPFVMVIRVLAKAQDQKTGCPPRMAPRRVHGE' A
#
# COMPACT_ATOMS: atom_id res chain seq x y z
N MET A 1 -1.91 4.32 -19.01
CA MET A 1 -1.08 3.88 -17.87
C MET A 1 -1.88 4.04 -16.58
N ALA A 2 -2.12 2.96 -15.83
CA ALA A 2 -2.55 3.07 -14.45
C ALA A 2 -1.29 3.20 -13.59
N ALA A 3 -1.27 4.15 -12.65
CA ALA A 3 -0.15 4.37 -11.75
C ALA A 3 -0.53 3.83 -10.37
N ASP A 4 0.33 2.98 -9.82
CA ASP A 4 0.30 2.63 -8.40
C ASP A 4 1.16 3.64 -7.66
N VAL A 5 0.59 4.28 -6.64
CA VAL A 5 1.20 5.41 -5.94
C VAL A 5 1.10 5.18 -4.45
N VAL A 6 2.25 5.31 -3.77
CA VAL A 6 2.33 5.30 -2.31
C VAL A 6 2.71 6.70 -1.88
N TRP A 7 1.92 7.29 -0.98
CA TRP A 7 2.23 8.59 -0.39
C TRP A 7 2.54 8.41 1.10
N PHE A 8 3.76 8.76 1.48
CA PHE A 8 4.22 8.74 2.86
C PHE A 8 5.07 9.98 3.15
N ASP A 9 5.08 10.40 4.40
CA ASP A 9 6.07 11.34 4.89
C ASP A 9 7.35 10.55 5.20
N PRO A 10 8.53 10.88 4.64
CA PRO A 10 9.77 10.19 4.96
C PRO A 10 10.10 10.20 6.46
N GLN A 11 9.54 11.12 7.25
CA GLN A 11 9.58 11.12 8.71
C GLN A 11 8.15 11.34 9.23
N PRO A 12 7.47 10.39 9.90
CA PRO A 12 7.96 9.22 10.63
C PRO A 12 7.55 7.88 9.98
N LEU A 13 8.19 7.47 8.89
CA LEU A 13 7.97 6.13 8.32
C LEU A 13 8.81 5.09 9.08
N PHE A 14 8.14 4.16 9.79
CA PHE A 14 8.83 3.12 10.56
C PHE A 14 8.22 1.73 10.36
N ASP A 15 9.09 0.73 10.20
CA ASP A 15 8.71 -0.67 10.37
C ASP A 15 8.58 -0.99 11.87
N THR A 16 7.53 -1.73 12.22
CA THR A 16 7.22 -2.13 13.60
C THR A 16 7.20 -3.65 13.77
N ALA A 17 7.43 -4.41 12.70
CA ALA A 17 7.52 -5.86 12.77
C ALA A 17 8.82 -6.27 13.48
N ILE A 18 8.67 -7.02 14.56
CA ILE A 18 9.78 -7.64 15.31
C ILE A 18 9.57 -9.15 15.37
N HIS A 19 10.59 -9.89 15.80
CA HIS A 19 10.53 -11.35 15.85
C HIS A 19 9.33 -11.86 16.67
N GLU A 20 9.06 -11.25 17.82
CA GLU A 20 7.98 -11.61 18.73
C GLU A 20 6.60 -11.17 18.21
N ARG A 21 6.56 -10.22 17.27
CA ARG A 21 5.33 -9.65 16.68
C ARG A 21 5.52 -9.43 15.17
N PRO A 22 5.52 -10.52 14.38
CA PRO A 22 5.87 -10.43 12.95
C PRO A 22 4.73 -9.89 12.07
N ARG A 23 3.51 -9.78 12.61
CA ARG A 23 2.32 -9.30 11.88
C ARG A 23 1.94 -7.85 12.22
N SER A 24 2.88 -7.07 12.75
CA SER A 24 2.68 -5.64 13.03
C SER A 24 2.66 -4.83 11.74
N TYR A 25 1.93 -3.71 11.75
CA TYR A 25 1.83 -2.81 10.60
C TYR A 25 2.83 -1.66 10.72
N ALA A 26 3.45 -1.29 9.60
CA ALA A 26 4.26 -0.07 9.51
C ALA A 26 3.40 1.18 9.82
N VAL A 27 4.04 2.18 10.42
CA VAL A 27 3.45 3.48 10.77
C VAL A 27 4.00 4.59 9.85
N GLY A 28 3.26 5.69 9.70
CA GLY A 28 3.68 6.82 8.87
C GLY A 28 3.30 6.71 7.38
N MET A 29 2.39 5.81 7.03
CA MET A 29 1.87 5.64 5.66
C MET A 29 0.40 6.06 5.59
N PRO A 30 0.10 7.37 5.49
CA PRO A 30 -1.25 7.88 5.54
C PRO A 30 -2.09 7.45 4.34
N PHE A 31 -1.49 7.24 3.15
CA PHE A 31 -2.25 6.90 1.94
C PHE A 31 -1.55 5.87 1.05
N VAL A 32 -2.32 4.90 0.54
CA VAL A 32 -1.89 3.96 -0.49
C VAL A 32 -2.93 3.90 -1.58
N MET A 33 -2.52 4.08 -2.84
CA MET A 33 -3.38 4.01 -4.00
C MET A 33 -2.89 2.94 -4.98
N VAL A 34 -3.80 2.07 -5.42
CA VAL A 34 -3.53 1.00 -6.39
C VAL A 34 -4.50 1.15 -7.55
N ILE A 35 -4.00 1.35 -8.77
CA ILE A 35 -4.82 1.54 -9.98
C ILE A 35 -5.93 2.60 -9.74
N ARG A 36 -5.54 3.78 -9.23
CA ARG A 36 -6.46 4.88 -8.88
C ARG A 36 -7.50 4.57 -7.79
N VAL A 37 -7.38 3.43 -7.10
CA VAL A 37 -8.24 3.08 -5.95
C VAL A 37 -7.49 3.35 -4.65
N LEU A 38 -8.07 4.17 -3.78
CA LEU A 38 -7.53 4.40 -2.44
C LEU A 38 -7.71 3.13 -1.61
N ALA A 39 -6.62 2.41 -1.34
CA ALA A 39 -6.59 1.13 -0.63
C ALA A 39 -6.36 1.30 0.88
N LYS A 40 -5.63 2.34 1.27
CA LYS A 40 -5.36 2.71 2.67
C LYS A 40 -5.50 4.23 2.82
N ALA A 41 -6.16 4.67 3.89
CA ALA A 41 -6.33 6.07 4.27
C ALA A 41 -6.23 6.21 5.79
N GLN A 42 -5.45 7.18 6.27
CA GLN A 42 -5.26 7.46 7.70
C GLN A 42 -4.91 6.20 8.51
N ASP A 43 -3.96 5.43 7.99
CA ASP A 43 -3.54 4.15 8.55
C ASP A 43 -4.58 3.01 8.57
N GLN A 44 -5.74 3.19 7.95
CA GLN A 44 -6.81 2.19 7.87
C GLN A 44 -7.03 1.67 6.45
N LYS A 45 -7.36 0.39 6.31
CA LYS A 45 -7.81 -0.20 5.03
C LYS A 45 -9.16 0.38 4.66
N THR A 46 -9.33 0.79 3.42
CA THR A 46 -10.59 1.40 2.95
C THR A 46 -11.68 0.39 2.60
N GLY A 47 -11.33 -0.90 2.46
CA GLY A 47 -12.25 -1.95 2.00
C GLY A 47 -12.54 -1.92 0.50
N CYS A 48 -11.83 -1.07 -0.27
CA CYS A 48 -11.97 -0.96 -1.72
C CYS A 48 -10.85 -1.76 -2.42
N PRO A 49 -11.07 -3.05 -2.78
CA PRO A 49 -10.05 -3.82 -3.50
C PRO A 49 -9.88 -3.30 -4.93
N PRO A 50 -8.66 -3.36 -5.49
CA PRO A 50 -8.43 -3.11 -6.91
C PRO A 50 -9.22 -4.12 -7.75
N ARG A 51 -9.90 -3.65 -8.80
CA ARG A 51 -10.83 -4.47 -9.59
C ARG A 51 -10.18 -5.50 -10.53
N MET A 52 -8.85 -5.55 -10.63
CA MET A 52 -8.16 -6.39 -11.60
C MET A 52 -6.92 -7.07 -11.02
N ALA A 53 -6.79 -8.36 -11.31
CA ALA A 53 -5.51 -9.05 -11.23
C ALA A 53 -4.59 -8.58 -12.39
N PRO A 54 -3.31 -8.30 -12.13
CA PRO A 54 -2.37 -7.97 -13.20
C PRO A 54 -2.22 -9.17 -14.14
N ARG A 55 -2.34 -8.93 -15.45
CA ARG A 55 -1.97 -9.91 -16.49
C ARG A 55 -0.49 -9.71 -16.83
N ARG A 56 0.26 -10.81 -16.92
CA ARG A 56 1.63 -10.80 -17.43
C ARG A 56 1.58 -10.38 -18.89
N VAL A 57 2.14 -9.22 -19.21
CA VAL A 57 2.41 -8.84 -20.60
C VAL A 57 3.77 -9.46 -20.90
N HIS A 58 3.82 -10.51 -21.74
CA HIS A 58 5.09 -10.89 -22.36
C HIS A 58 5.46 -9.71 -23.26
N GLY A 59 6.61 -9.09 -23.00
CA GLY A 59 7.12 -8.06 -23.90
C GLY A 59 7.41 -8.69 -25.25
N GLU A 60 6.77 -8.16 -26.29
CA GLU A 60 7.24 -8.24 -27.67
C GLU A 60 8.17 -7.04 -27.93
#